data_AF-A0A932LGA4-F1
#
_entry.id   AF-A0A932LGA4-F1
#
_cell.length_a   1.000
_cell.length_b   1.000
_cell.length_c   1.000
_cell.angle_alpha   90.00
_cell.angle_beta   90.00
_cell.angle_gamma   90.00
#
_symmetry.space_group_name_H-M   'P 1'
#
loop_
_entity.id
_entity.type
_entity.pdbx_description
1 polymer ?
#
loop_
_entity_poly.entity_id
_entity_poly.type
_entity_poly.pdbx_seq_one_letter_code
_entity_poly.pdbx_strand_id
1 'polypeptide(L)'
;MGAWFSADGTSVTVTSEKDLYNVVLEFADRSHQKFEGLTLQSGEFQGTCENTGKPVVGCWVKSGTHARGDGPGYGKHLGNPRLHCGGYQHEERPFAAI
;
A
#
# COMPACT_ATOMS: atom_id res chain seq x y z
N MET A 1 -8.92 7.75 4.44
CA MET A 1 -7.96 6.98 3.60
C MET A 1 -6.86 6.43 4.48
N GLY A 2 -6.61 5.12 4.43
CA GLY A 2 -5.58 4.42 5.22
C GLY A 2 -4.98 3.23 4.46
N ALA A 3 -3.82 2.77 4.92
CA ALA A 3 -3.19 1.53 4.46
C ALA A 3 -2.76 0.69 5.67
N TRP A 4 -3.02 -0.61 5.59
CA TRP A 4 -2.62 -1.59 6.60
C TRP A 4 -1.72 -2.63 5.95
N PHE A 5 -0.52 -2.77 6.50
CA PHE A 5 0.45 -3.77 6.04
C PHE A 5 0.20 -5.09 6.76
N SER A 6 0.34 -6.18 6.03
CA SER A 6 0.21 -7.52 6.59
C SER A 6 1.27 -7.80 7.65
N ALA A 7 1.06 -8.83 8.47
CA ALA A 7 2.00 -9.18 9.53
C ALA A 7 3.33 -9.68 8.97
N ASP A 8 3.29 -10.39 7.84
CA ASP A 8 4.44 -10.82 7.05
C ASP A 8 5.10 -9.65 6.28
N GLY A 9 4.38 -8.55 6.07
CA GLY A 9 4.88 -7.33 5.44
C GLY A 9 5.00 -7.43 3.91
N THR A 10 4.36 -8.42 3.27
CA THR A 10 4.40 -8.61 1.81
C THR A 10 3.14 -8.14 1.09
N SER A 11 2.07 -7.85 1.84
CA SER A 11 0.85 -7.24 1.30
C SER A 11 0.42 -5.98 2.05
N VAL A 12 -0.36 -5.15 1.37
CA VAL A 12 -0.94 -3.93 1.91
C VAL A 12 -2.41 -3.82 1.51
N THR A 13 -3.27 -3.62 2.49
CA THR A 13 -4.69 -3.34 2.31
C THR A 13 -4.90 -1.85 2.35
N VAL A 14 -5.36 -1.28 1.24
CA VAL A 14 -5.62 0.15 1.09
C VAL A 14 -7.12 0.38 1.14
N THR A 15 -7.56 1.39 1.90
CA THR A 15 -8.94 1.87 1.89
C THR A 15 -9.02 3.37 1.71
N SER A 16 -10.05 3.81 1.01
CA SER A 16 -10.33 5.20 0.72
C SER A 16 -11.84 5.44 0.69
N GLU A 17 -12.27 6.64 1.08
CA GLU A 17 -13.68 7.07 0.99
C GLU A 17 -14.10 7.38 -0.46
N LYS A 18 -13.13 7.48 -1.37
CA LYS A 18 -13.29 7.69 -2.81
C LYS A 18 -12.61 6.57 -3.58
N ASP A 19 -13.03 6.33 -4.81
CA ASP A 19 -12.46 5.32 -5.69
C ASP A 19 -10.93 5.50 -5.80
N LEU A 20 -10.23 4.40 -5.58
CA LEU A 20 -8.80 4.27 -5.84
C LEU A 20 -8.61 4.29 -7.35
N TYR A 21 -7.74 5.15 -7.86
CA TYR A 21 -7.35 5.18 -9.28
C TYR A 21 -6.03 4.47 -9.50
N ASN A 22 -5.12 4.61 -8.53
CA ASN A 22 -3.78 4.08 -8.63
C ASN A 22 -3.21 3.71 -7.26
N VAL A 23 -2.52 2.58 -7.20
CA VAL A 23 -1.71 2.16 -6.06
C VAL A 23 -0.34 1.75 -6.59
N VAL A 24 0.74 2.25 -6.00
CA VAL A 24 2.11 1.83 -6.31
C VAL A 24 2.72 1.24 -5.05
N LEU A 25 3.20 0.01 -5.13
CA LEU A 25 3.95 -0.62 -4.05
C LEU A 25 5.42 -0.25 -4.16
N GLU A 26 6.04 0.02 -3.02
CA GLU A 26 7.47 0.18 -2.84
C GLU A 26 8.02 -1.04 -2.12
N PHE A 27 8.95 -1.75 -2.75
CA PHE A 27 9.58 -2.93 -2.15
C PHE A 27 10.94 -2.58 -1.54
N ALA A 28 11.43 -3.43 -0.63
CA ALA A 28 12.71 -3.23 0.05
C ALA A 28 13.93 -3.14 -0.89
N ASP A 29 13.85 -3.71 -2.09
CA ASP A 29 14.88 -3.62 -3.13
C ASP A 29 14.77 -2.34 -3.99
N ARG A 30 13.90 -1.39 -3.59
CA ARG A 30 13.54 -0.17 -4.33
C ARG A 30 12.84 -0.42 -5.67
N SER A 31 12.43 -1.66 -5.95
CA SER A 31 11.54 -1.91 -7.07
C SER A 31 10.14 -1.38 -6.75
N HIS A 32 9.43 -0.97 -7.79
CA HIS A 32 8.08 -0.46 -7.67
C HIS A 32 7.12 -1.27 -8.54
N GLN A 33 5.91 -1.50 -8.03
CA GLN A 33 4.85 -2.13 -8.82
C GLN A 33 3.58 -1.28 -8.79
N LYS A 34 3.13 -0.89 -9.97
CA LYS A 34 1.98 -0.01 -10.17
C LYS A 34 0.73 -0.82 -10.51
N PHE A 35 -0.34 -0.54 -9.78
CA PHE A 35 -1.72 -0.97 -10.03
C PHE A 35 -2.53 0.23 -10.47
N GLU A 36 -3.12 0.19 -11.67
CA GLU A 36 -3.92 1.28 -12.24
C GLU A 36 -5.23 0.75 -12.83
N GLY A 37 -6.13 1.67 -13.19
CA GLY A 37 -7.47 1.30 -13.65
C GLY A 37 -8.34 0.73 -12.53
N LEU A 38 -8.02 1.07 -11.29
CA LEU A 38 -8.82 0.70 -10.13
C LEU A 38 -10.11 1.56 -10.14
N THR A 39 -11.23 0.94 -9.76
CA THR A 39 -12.54 1.58 -9.58
C THR A 39 -13.18 1.14 -8.27
N LEU A 40 -12.34 0.76 -7.31
CA LEU A 40 -12.73 0.19 -6.03
C LEU A 40 -12.37 1.18 -4.93
N GLN A 41 -13.11 1.16 -3.82
CA GLN A 41 -12.81 1.99 -2.65
C GLN A 41 -11.78 1.33 -1.72
N SER A 42 -11.58 0.02 -1.87
CA SER A 42 -10.63 -0.77 -1.09
C SER A 42 -10.06 -1.92 -1.91
N GLY A 43 -8.83 -2.33 -1.58
CA GLY A 43 -8.21 -3.51 -2.18
C GLY A 43 -6.97 -3.95 -1.39
N GLU A 44 -6.69 -5.26 -1.47
CA GLU A 44 -5.41 -5.81 -1.03
C GLU A 44 -4.45 -5.86 -2.23
N PHE A 45 -3.24 -5.35 -2.03
CA PHE A 45 -2.20 -5.26 -3.03
C PHE A 45 -0.95 -5.95 -2.51
N GLN A 46 -0.36 -6.80 -3.34
CA GLN A 46 0.88 -7.50 -3.06
C GLN A 46 1.73 -7.58 -4.32
N GLY A 47 3.03 -7.81 -4.17
CA GLY A 47 3.88 -8.02 -5.33
C GLY A 47 3.45 -9.23 -6.15
N THR A 48 3.56 -9.13 -7.47
CA THR A 48 3.26 -10.23 -8.40
C THR A 48 4.48 -10.58 -9.23
N CYS A 49 4.47 -11.76 -9.85
CA CYS A 49 5.57 -12.26 -10.69
C CYS A 49 6.90 -12.20 -9.92
N GLU A 50 7.89 -11.47 -10.44
CA GLU A 50 9.22 -11.29 -9.83
C GLU A 50 9.21 -10.54 -8.50
N ASN A 51 8.10 -9.90 -8.14
CA ASN A 51 7.92 -9.21 -6.86
C ASN A 51 7.10 -9.99 -5.83
N THR A 52 6.66 -11.21 -6.17
CA THR A 52 5.87 -12.05 -5.24
C THR A 52 6.67 -12.35 -3.98
N GLY A 53 6.09 -12.10 -2.80
CA GLY A 53 6.72 -12.35 -1.51
C GLY A 53 7.80 -11.33 -1.12
N LYS A 54 7.98 -10.24 -1.88
CA LYS A 54 8.92 -9.18 -1.49
C LYS A 54 8.33 -8.34 -0.35
N PRO A 55 9.16 -7.90 0.61
CA PRO A 55 8.72 -6.98 1.66
C PRO A 55 8.32 -5.63 1.06
N VAL A 56 7.12 -5.18 1.38
CA VAL A 56 6.58 -3.88 0.98
C VAL A 56 6.94 -2.85 2.05
N VAL A 57 7.86 -1.95 1.72
CA VAL A 57 8.34 -0.86 2.60
C VAL A 57 7.44 0.37 2.58
N GLY A 58 6.59 0.50 1.56
CA GLY A 58 5.63 1.57 1.47
C GLY A 58 4.69 1.38 0.30
N CYS A 59 3.67 2.25 0.22
CA CYS A 59 2.85 2.35 -0.97
C CYS A 59 2.43 3.80 -1.22
N TRP A 60 2.30 4.16 -2.50
CA TRP A 60 1.67 5.40 -2.92
C TRP A 60 0.25 5.10 -3.38
N VAL A 61 -0.70 5.92 -2.96
CA VAL A 61 -2.11 5.71 -3.29
C VAL A 61 -2.72 7.01 -3.78
N LYS A 62 -3.45 6.91 -4.89
CA LYS A 62 -4.22 7.99 -5.51
C LYS A 62 -5.70 7.64 -5.49
N SER A 63 -6.52 8.50 -4.88
CA SER A 63 -7.97 8.34 -4.83
C SER A 63 -8.74 9.63 -5.15
N GLY A 64 -9.94 9.47 -5.73
CA GLY A 64 -10.83 10.57 -6.13
C GLY A 64 -10.36 11.43 -7.32
N THR A 65 -11.08 12.50 -7.62
CA THR A 65 -10.90 13.40 -8.79
C THR A 65 -9.67 14.33 -8.68
N HIS A 66 -8.58 13.90 -8.06
CA HIS A 66 -7.32 14.63 -8.11
C HIS A 66 -6.53 14.20 -9.35
N ALA A 67 -7.04 14.61 -10.51
CA ALA A 67 -6.36 14.51 -11.80
C ALA A 67 -5.24 15.57 -11.96
N ARG A 68 -4.98 16.43 -10.97
CA ARG A 68 -3.95 17.46 -11.06
C ARG A 68 -3.21 17.67 -9.74
N GLY A 69 -1.93 17.32 -9.75
CA GLY A 69 -0.89 17.98 -8.96
C GLY A 69 -0.87 17.75 -7.44
N ASP A 70 -0.36 16.60 -7.00
CA ASP A 70 0.33 16.52 -5.70
C ASP A 70 1.37 15.39 -5.70
N GLY A 71 2.64 15.77 -5.53
CA GLY A 71 3.82 14.89 -5.61
C GLY A 71 4.24 14.48 -7.03
N PRO A 72 5.37 13.75 -7.21
CA PRO A 72 5.97 13.38 -8.52
C PRO A 72 5.11 12.44 -9.40
N GLY A 73 3.79 12.38 -9.18
CA GLY A 73 2.82 11.68 -10.02
C GLY A 73 2.00 10.60 -9.31
N TYR A 74 2.33 10.23 -8.06
CA TYR A 74 1.88 8.97 -7.45
C TYR A 74 0.91 9.08 -6.25
N GLY A 75 0.58 10.29 -5.76
CA GLY A 75 -0.37 10.47 -4.65
C GLY A 75 0.25 10.40 -3.26
N LYS A 76 -0.54 10.01 -2.24
CA LYS A 76 -0.09 10.00 -0.84
C LYS A 76 0.78 8.76 -0.58
N HIS A 77 2.00 8.97 -0.06
CA HIS A 77 2.85 7.88 0.43
C HIS A 77 2.41 7.43 1.83
N LEU A 78 2.32 6.13 2.01
CA LEU A 78 2.04 5.44 3.25
C LEU A 78 3.21 4.48 3.45
N GLY A 79 4.17 4.87 4.28
CA GLY A 79 5.29 4.01 4.65
C GLY A 79 4.84 2.87 5.56
N ASN A 80 5.45 1.71 5.42
CA ASN A 80 5.20 0.58 6.31
C ASN A 80 5.84 0.86 7.68
N PRO A 81 5.05 1.11 8.75
CA PRO A 81 5.61 1.42 10.06
C PRO A 81 6.36 0.23 10.67
N ARG A 82 6.12 -1.00 10.17
CA ARG A 82 6.76 -2.23 10.66
C ARG A 82 8.16 -2.50 10.10
N LEU A 83 8.60 -1.75 9.08
CA LEU A 83 9.89 -1.96 8.40
C LEU A 83 10.94 -0.86 8.67
N HIS A 84 10.71 -0.01 9.68
CA HIS A 84 11.72 0.96 10.09
C HIS A 84 12.94 0.25 10.70
N CYS A 85 14.16 0.78 10.46
CA CYS A 85 15.44 0.17 10.86
C CYS A 85 15.42 -0.40 12.28
N GLY A 86 15.26 -1.72 12.39
CA GLY A 86 15.34 -2.46 13.65
C GLY A 86 14.00 -2.88 14.24
N GLY A 87 13.36 -3.88 13.62
CA GLY A 87 12.41 -4.75 14.31
C GLY A 87 11.00 -4.72 13.72
N TYR A 88 10.53 -5.91 13.32
CA TYR A 88 9.11 -6.23 13.27
C TYR A 88 8.47 -5.79 14.59
N GLN A 89 7.72 -4.68 14.60
CA GLN A 89 6.90 -4.35 15.76
C GLN A 89 5.72 -5.32 15.80
N HIS A 90 5.77 -6.19 16.80
CA HIS A 90 4.73 -7.13 17.18
C HIS A 90 3.42 -6.38 17.49
N GLU A 91 2.32 -6.91 16.97
CA GLU A 91 0.98 -6.86 17.54
C GLU A 91 0.27 -5.50 17.67
N GLU A 92 -0.71 -5.27 16.79
CA GLU A 92 -2.03 -4.76 17.18
C GLU A 92 -3.05 -5.51 16.28
N ARG A 93 -3.64 -6.53 16.89
CA ARG A 93 -4.76 -7.43 16.54
C ARG A 93 -5.55 -7.17 15.24
N PRO A 94 -5.86 -8.21 14.43
CA PRO A 94 -6.91 -8.11 13.42
C PRO A 94 -8.25 -7.88 14.10
N PHE A 95 -9.04 -6.96 13.55
CA PHE A 95 -10.45 -6.77 13.88
C PHE A 95 -11.17 -8.11 13.73
N ALA A 96 -11.46 -8.75 14.87
CA ALA A 96 -12.42 -9.83 14.93
C ALA A 96 -13.77 -9.23 14.52
N ALA A 97 -14.24 -9.58 13.33
CA ALA A 97 -15.64 -9.38 12.97
C ALA A 97 -16.47 -10.36 13.81
N ILE A 98 -17.41 -9.78 14.55
CA ILE A 98 -18.41 -10.43 15.43
C ILE A 98 -19.45 -11.16 14.55
#